data_AF-A0A944Y3N4-F1
#
_entry.id   AF-A0A944Y3N4-F1
#
_cell.length_a   1.000
_cell.length_b   1.000
_cell.length_c   1.000
_cell.angle_alpha   90.00
_cell.angle_beta   90.00
_cell.angle_gamma   90.00
#
_symmetry.space_group_name_H-M   'P 1'
#
loop_
_entity.id
_entity.type
_entity.pdbx_description
1 polymer ?
#
loop_
_entity_poly.entity_id
_entity_poly.type
_entity_poly.pdbx_seq_one_letter_code
_entity_poly.pdbx_strand_id
1 'polypeptide(L)'
;MKNLKTILFALSLLPALASANLSKLPADIKEELQAEFRQFHMQGIQLRKDFNRQMNAKELALLKEKHQMRQNSFEKMIGVQERIVFGEKEKNRQLKAEMKQLKRQQKSDMKQRRKQARQEMKQLRQQFKAKMKERRQGFRRQMKEKRKNIKRRMKEERKQSKRDAKEKNKRG
;
A
#
# COMPACT_ATOMS: atom_id res chain seq x y z
N MET A 1 6.89 -14.29 13.90
CA MET A 1 7.01 -14.86 12.54
C MET A 1 6.44 -13.99 11.39
N LYS A 2 6.44 -12.64 11.47
CA LYS A 2 5.87 -11.77 10.40
C LYS A 2 6.90 -11.18 9.42
N ASN A 3 8.20 -11.41 9.66
CA ASN A 3 9.28 -10.79 8.87
C ASN A 3 9.86 -11.69 7.77
N LEU A 4 9.62 -13.02 7.81
CA LEU A 4 10.13 -13.94 6.78
C LEU A 4 9.51 -13.71 5.39
N LYS A 5 8.22 -13.35 5.32
CA LYS A 5 7.52 -13.16 4.03
C LYS A 5 8.00 -11.91 3.27
N THR A 6 8.54 -10.92 3.97
CA THR A 6 9.10 -9.71 3.36
C THR A 6 10.51 -9.95 2.83
N ILE A 7 11.30 -10.77 3.55
CA ILE A 7 12.64 -11.20 3.15
C ILE A 7 12.57 -12.20 1.96
N LEU A 8 11.61 -13.12 1.99
CA LEU A 8 11.38 -14.07 0.89
C LEU A 8 10.96 -13.39 -0.43
N PHE A 9 10.30 -12.23 -0.38
CA PHE A 9 9.96 -11.49 -1.60
C PHE A 9 11.17 -10.76 -2.20
N ALA A 10 12.11 -10.30 -1.38
CA ALA A 10 13.41 -9.79 -1.80
C ALA A 10 14.23 -10.88 -2.51
N LEU A 11 14.22 -12.10 -1.94
CA LEU A 11 14.86 -13.31 -2.48
C LEU A 11 14.19 -13.86 -3.75
N SER A 12 12.93 -13.53 -4.02
CA SER A 12 12.25 -13.94 -5.26
C SER A 12 12.63 -13.12 -6.51
N LEU A 13 13.34 -11.99 -6.34
CA LEU A 13 13.92 -11.20 -7.43
C LEU A 13 15.40 -11.51 -7.67
N LEU A 14 16.05 -12.22 -6.74
CA LEU A 14 17.39 -12.78 -6.88
C LEU A 14 17.56 -13.91 -7.92
N PRO A 15 16.54 -14.64 -8.42
CA PRO A 15 16.75 -15.63 -9.47
C PRO A 15 17.24 -15.00 -10.79
N ALA A 16 17.04 -13.70 -10.99
CA ALA A 16 17.58 -12.99 -12.14
C ALA A 16 19.11 -12.79 -12.08
N LEU A 17 19.71 -12.92 -10.89
CA LEU A 17 21.16 -12.82 -10.62
C LEU A 17 21.77 -14.17 -10.19
N ALA A 18 20.96 -15.15 -9.76
CA ALA A 18 21.40 -16.47 -9.32
C ALA A 18 21.99 -17.36 -10.43
N SER A 19 22.00 -16.91 -11.69
CA SER A 19 22.75 -17.59 -12.76
C SER A 19 24.25 -17.26 -12.65
N ALA A 20 24.94 -17.97 -11.77
CA ALA A 20 26.33 -18.44 -11.86
C ALA A 20 27.52 -17.45 -11.93
N ASN A 21 27.40 -16.12 -11.81
CA ASN A 21 28.59 -15.24 -11.89
C ASN A 21 28.61 -14.01 -10.96
N LEU A 22 27.78 -13.95 -9.91
CA LEU A 22 27.81 -12.85 -8.94
C LEU A 22 29.19 -12.65 -8.30
N SER A 23 29.92 -13.73 -8.00
CA SER A 23 31.28 -13.66 -7.44
C SER A 23 32.28 -13.00 -8.39
N LYS A 24 32.09 -13.14 -9.70
CA LYS A 24 32.98 -12.61 -10.77
C LYS A 24 32.64 -11.20 -11.25
N LEU A 25 31.63 -10.55 -10.64
CA LEU A 25 31.33 -9.16 -10.94
C LEU A 25 32.36 -8.22 -10.27
N PRO A 26 32.79 -7.17 -10.98
CA PRO A 26 33.48 -6.02 -10.39
C PRO A 26 32.75 -5.47 -9.15
N ALA A 27 33.52 -4.96 -8.18
CA ALA A 27 32.99 -4.50 -6.90
C ALA A 27 32.03 -3.31 -7.03
N ASP A 28 32.36 -2.37 -7.91
CA ASP A 28 31.54 -1.21 -8.28
C ASP A 28 30.14 -1.64 -8.78
N ILE A 29 30.08 -2.65 -9.66
CA ILE A 29 28.81 -3.17 -10.19
C ILE A 29 27.99 -3.85 -9.09
N LYS A 30 28.65 -4.57 -8.17
CA LYS A 30 27.96 -5.21 -7.04
C LYS A 30 27.34 -4.17 -6.12
N GLU A 31 28.08 -3.11 -5.78
CA GLU A 31 27.60 -2.04 -4.91
C GLU A 31 26.44 -1.27 -5.54
N GLU A 32 26.53 -0.95 -6.83
CA GLU A 32 25.47 -0.27 -7.57
C GLU A 32 24.16 -1.09 -7.55
N LEU A 33 24.23 -2.38 -7.86
CA LEU A 33 23.06 -3.26 -7.81
C LEU A 33 22.48 -3.34 -6.40
N GLN A 34 23.33 -3.50 -5.37
CA GLN A 34 22.88 -3.52 -3.99
C GLN A 34 22.18 -2.21 -3.60
N ALA A 35 22.71 -1.05 -4.00
CA ALA A 35 22.12 0.24 -3.74
C ALA A 35 20.71 0.35 -4.35
N GLU A 36 20.52 -0.13 -5.58
CA GLU A 36 19.21 -0.14 -6.23
C GLU A 36 18.21 -1.08 -5.55
N PHE A 37 18.65 -2.28 -5.13
CA PHE A 37 17.79 -3.18 -4.37
C PHE A 37 17.38 -2.56 -3.03
N ARG A 38 18.30 -1.85 -2.35
CA ARG A 38 18.00 -1.09 -1.12
C ARG A 38 16.99 0.02 -1.40
N GLN A 39 17.22 0.84 -2.41
CA GLN A 39 16.33 1.93 -2.79
C GLN A 39 14.94 1.41 -3.15
N PHE A 40 14.86 0.36 -3.96
CA PHE A 40 13.61 -0.34 -4.25
C PHE A 40 12.94 -0.73 -2.94
N HIS A 41 13.60 -1.48 -2.06
CA HIS A 41 13.01 -1.90 -0.78
C HIS A 41 12.48 -0.73 0.04
N MET A 42 13.26 0.34 0.20
CA MET A 42 12.87 1.53 0.95
C MET A 42 11.62 2.19 0.37
N GLN A 43 11.56 2.39 -0.95
CA GLN A 43 10.35 2.89 -1.61
C GLN A 43 9.14 1.96 -1.40
N GLY A 44 9.37 0.64 -1.41
CA GLY A 44 8.32 -0.36 -1.17
C GLY A 44 7.81 -0.38 0.27
N ILE A 45 8.65 -0.03 1.24
CA ILE A 45 8.26 0.17 2.64
C ILE A 45 7.47 1.47 2.77
N GLN A 46 7.95 2.55 2.16
CA GLN A 46 7.29 3.85 2.21
C GLN A 46 5.87 3.78 1.64
N LEU A 47 5.70 3.14 0.48
CA LEU A 47 4.39 2.96 -0.13
C LEU A 47 3.41 2.19 0.77
N ARG A 48 3.89 1.20 1.55
CA ARG A 48 3.06 0.50 2.54
C ARG A 48 2.70 1.38 3.72
N LYS A 49 3.64 2.18 4.20
CA LYS A 49 3.40 3.14 5.28
C LYS A 49 2.32 4.13 4.86
N ASP A 50 2.42 4.70 3.66
CA ASP A 50 1.47 5.68 3.15
C ASP A 50 0.08 5.07 2.92
N PHE A 51 0.03 3.85 2.37
CA PHE A 51 -1.22 3.11 2.26
C PHE A 51 -1.87 2.86 3.62
N ASN A 52 -1.10 2.40 4.61
CA ASN A 52 -1.63 2.17 5.96
C ASN A 52 -2.10 3.47 6.62
N ARG A 53 -1.38 4.58 6.43
CA ARG A 53 -1.81 5.91 6.90
C ARG A 53 -3.17 6.29 6.30
N GLN A 54 -3.34 6.14 4.99
CA GLN A 54 -4.59 6.46 4.31
C GLN A 54 -5.75 5.56 4.77
N MET A 55 -5.50 4.26 4.94
CA MET A 55 -6.47 3.30 5.47
C MET A 55 -6.92 3.69 6.88
N ASN A 56 -5.97 3.92 7.79
CA ASN A 56 -6.26 4.28 9.17
C ASN A 56 -6.98 5.63 9.26
N ALA A 57 -6.61 6.60 8.43
CA ALA A 57 -7.28 7.90 8.38
C ALA A 57 -8.76 7.76 7.97
N LYS A 58 -9.07 6.92 6.98
CA LYS A 58 -10.46 6.63 6.58
C LYS A 58 -11.23 5.88 7.67
N GLU A 59 -10.62 4.91 8.35
CA GLU A 59 -11.25 4.21 9.47
C GLU A 59 -11.56 5.16 10.62
N LEU A 60 -10.62 6.04 10.96
CA LEU A 60 -10.81 7.06 11.98
C LEU A 60 -11.91 8.06 11.61
N ALA A 61 -11.95 8.51 10.36
CA ALA A 61 -13.01 9.40 9.87
C ALA A 61 -14.40 8.75 10.01
N LEU A 62 -14.54 7.48 9.62
CA LEU A 62 -15.79 6.73 9.79
C LEU A 62 -16.20 6.58 11.26
N LEU A 63 -15.22 6.37 12.16
CA LEU A 63 -15.49 6.28 13.60
C LEU A 63 -15.98 7.61 14.16
N LYS A 64 -15.35 8.73 13.78
CA LYS A 64 -15.79 10.09 14.15
C LYS A 64 -17.19 10.37 13.63
N GLU A 65 -17.46 10.10 12.36
CA GLU A 65 -18.78 10.29 11.76
C GLU A 65 -19.85 9.44 12.46
N LYS A 66 -19.55 8.17 12.77
CA LYS A 66 -20.43 7.28 13.55
C LYS A 66 -20.70 7.81 14.96
N HIS A 67 -19.72 8.44 15.58
CA HIS A 67 -19.90 9.03 16.89
C HIS A 67 -20.81 10.27 16.80
N GLN A 68 -20.52 11.17 15.87
CA GLN A 68 -21.32 12.36 15.62
C GLN A 68 -22.78 12.02 15.30
N MET A 69 -23.02 11.08 14.38
CA MET A 69 -24.38 10.62 14.05
C MET A 69 -25.13 10.05 15.26
N ARG A 70 -24.40 9.46 16.23
CA ARG A 70 -25.01 8.98 17.47
C ARG A 70 -25.36 10.12 18.41
N GLN A 71 -24.47 11.09 18.58
CA GLN A 71 -24.73 12.29 19.38
C GLN A 71 -25.92 13.07 18.82
N ASN A 72 -25.92 13.39 17.54
CA ASN A 72 -27.02 14.11 16.89
C ASN A 72 -28.36 13.38 17.00
N SER A 73 -28.36 12.04 16.91
CA SER A 73 -29.57 11.24 17.11
C SER A 73 -30.06 11.29 18.55
N PHE A 74 -29.12 11.24 19.50
CA PHE A 74 -29.43 11.31 20.93
C PHE A 74 -30.01 12.66 21.32
N GLU A 75 -29.42 13.76 20.86
CA GLU A 75 -29.94 15.12 21.06
C GLU A 75 -31.35 15.28 20.50
N LYS A 76 -31.60 14.79 19.27
CA LYS A 76 -32.96 14.80 18.69
C LYS A 76 -33.94 14.00 19.53
N MET A 77 -33.54 12.82 20.03
CA MET A 77 -34.41 12.00 20.87
C MET A 77 -34.70 12.68 22.22
N ILE A 78 -33.73 13.33 22.84
CA ILE A 78 -33.94 14.13 24.05
C ILE A 78 -34.98 15.22 23.76
N GLY A 79 -34.83 15.97 22.67
CA GLY A 79 -35.80 17.01 22.30
C GLY A 79 -37.21 16.47 21.99
N VAL A 80 -37.37 15.21 21.57
CA VAL A 80 -38.70 14.57 21.50
C VAL A 80 -39.21 14.22 22.89
N GLN A 81 -38.33 13.73 23.75
CA GLN A 81 -38.67 13.27 25.10
C GLN A 81 -39.08 14.43 26.01
N GLU A 82 -38.45 15.60 25.88
CA GLU A 82 -38.80 16.83 26.61
C GLU A 82 -40.19 17.37 26.24
N ARG A 83 -40.71 17.01 25.06
CA ARG A 83 -42.06 17.40 24.60
C ARG A 83 -43.19 16.51 25.14
N ILE A 84 -42.86 15.43 25.86
CA ILE A 84 -43.85 14.50 26.43
C ILE A 84 -44.52 15.16 27.64
N VAL A 85 -45.86 15.21 27.64
CA VAL A 85 -46.66 15.87 28.69
C VAL A 85 -47.55 14.85 29.40
N PHE A 86 -47.63 14.90 30.73
CA PHE A 86 -48.51 14.01 31.49
C PHE A 86 -49.99 14.25 31.11
N GLY A 87 -50.78 13.18 31.01
CA GLY A 87 -52.21 13.26 30.66
C GLY A 87 -52.53 13.31 29.16
N GLU A 88 -51.61 13.75 28.29
CA GLU A 88 -51.87 13.90 26.84
C GLU A 88 -51.57 12.61 26.04
N LYS A 89 -52.43 11.59 26.16
CA LYS A 89 -52.22 10.26 25.56
C LYS A 89 -51.95 10.28 24.05
N GLU A 90 -52.78 10.97 23.26
CA GLU A 90 -52.66 10.97 21.80
C GLU A 90 -51.40 11.70 21.31
N LYS A 91 -51.09 12.87 21.88
CA LYS A 91 -49.85 13.60 21.56
C LYS A 91 -48.62 12.79 21.94
N ASN A 92 -48.61 12.15 23.10
CA ASN A 92 -47.52 11.28 23.52
C ASN A 92 -47.36 10.04 22.60
N ARG A 93 -48.44 9.53 22.03
CA ARG A 93 -48.40 8.44 21.05
C ARG A 93 -47.71 8.90 19.76
N GLN A 94 -48.00 10.11 19.29
CA GLN A 94 -47.33 10.71 18.13
C GLN A 94 -45.83 10.93 18.39
N LEU A 95 -45.45 11.48 19.54
CA LEU A 95 -44.04 11.68 19.94
C LEU A 95 -43.26 10.35 20.04
N LYS A 96 -43.90 9.29 20.55
CA LYS A 96 -43.30 7.93 20.55
C LYS A 96 -43.09 7.39 19.13
N ALA A 97 -44.01 7.66 18.22
CA ALA A 97 -43.86 7.31 16.81
C ALA A 97 -42.70 8.08 16.15
N GLU A 98 -42.58 9.38 16.43
CA GLU A 98 -41.46 10.23 16.00
C GLU A 98 -40.11 9.67 16.48
N MET A 99 -39.97 9.32 17.77
CA MET A 99 -38.76 8.67 18.29
C MET A 99 -38.43 7.36 17.57
N LYS A 100 -39.45 6.54 17.27
CA LYS A 100 -39.26 5.28 16.54
C LYS A 100 -38.79 5.52 15.11
N GLN A 101 -39.29 6.58 14.47
CA GLN A 101 -38.87 6.99 13.13
C GLN A 101 -37.42 7.49 13.13
N LEU A 102 -37.03 8.34 14.09
CA LEU A 102 -35.65 8.81 14.24
C LEU A 102 -34.66 7.65 14.40
N LYS A 103 -34.99 6.66 15.25
CA LYS A 103 -34.17 5.44 15.42
C LYS A 103 -34.03 4.64 14.12
N ARG A 104 -35.10 4.54 13.32
CA ARG A 104 -35.09 3.84 12.03
C ARG A 104 -34.21 4.58 11.01
N GLN A 105 -34.37 5.90 10.90
CA GLN A 105 -33.56 6.75 10.03
C GLN A 105 -32.07 6.63 10.35
N GLN A 106 -31.70 6.81 11.63
CA GLN A 106 -30.31 6.64 12.08
C GLN A 106 -29.73 5.28 11.70
N LYS A 107 -30.50 4.19 11.86
CA LYS A 107 -30.03 2.84 11.50
C LYS A 107 -29.81 2.70 10.00
N SER A 108 -30.68 3.30 9.18
CA SER A 108 -30.56 3.31 7.72
C SER A 108 -29.32 4.09 7.28
N ASP A 109 -29.16 5.31 7.77
CA ASP A 109 -28.04 6.20 7.41
C ASP A 109 -26.71 5.56 7.79
N MET A 110 -26.62 5.01 9.01
CA MET A 110 -25.44 4.26 9.46
C MET A 110 -25.12 3.06 8.56
N LYS A 111 -26.13 2.35 8.04
CA LYS A 111 -25.93 1.22 7.13
C LYS A 111 -25.39 1.70 5.79
N GLN A 112 -25.93 2.79 5.25
CA GLN A 112 -25.50 3.38 3.99
C GLN A 112 -24.05 3.89 4.09
N ARG A 113 -23.71 4.64 5.14
CA ARG A 113 -22.35 5.13 5.38
C ARG A 113 -21.33 4.01 5.50
N ARG A 114 -21.65 2.93 6.22
CA ARG A 114 -20.79 1.73 6.29
C ARG A 114 -20.56 1.10 4.91
N LYS A 115 -21.59 1.05 4.06
CA LYS A 115 -21.47 0.50 2.70
C LYS A 115 -20.54 1.35 1.84
N GLN A 116 -20.71 2.68 1.87
CA GLN A 116 -19.87 3.63 1.15
C GLN A 116 -18.40 3.51 1.60
N ALA A 117 -18.15 3.57 2.91
CA ALA A 117 -16.79 3.44 3.45
C ALA A 117 -16.13 2.12 3.06
N ARG A 118 -16.86 1.00 3.05
CA ARG A 118 -16.33 -0.30 2.57
C ARG A 118 -15.92 -0.24 1.09
N GLN A 119 -16.70 0.42 0.24
CA GLN A 119 -16.39 0.56 -1.19
C GLN A 119 -15.15 1.41 -1.40
N GLU A 120 -15.04 2.55 -0.72
CA GLU A 120 -13.85 3.41 -0.79
C GLU A 120 -12.58 2.67 -0.33
N MET A 121 -12.67 1.94 0.78
CA MET A 121 -11.54 1.16 1.29
C MET A 121 -11.15 0.01 0.34
N LYS A 122 -12.13 -0.58 -0.36
CA LYS A 122 -11.88 -1.57 -1.41
C LYS A 122 -11.14 -0.95 -2.60
N GLN A 123 -11.57 0.23 -3.06
CA GLN A 123 -10.90 0.97 -4.13
C GLN A 123 -9.47 1.33 -3.74
N LEU A 124 -9.24 1.80 -2.52
CA LEU A 124 -7.90 2.13 -2.03
C LEU A 124 -6.97 0.90 -2.04
N ARG A 125 -7.48 -0.26 -1.62
CA ARG A 125 -6.73 -1.55 -1.70
C ARG A 125 -6.41 -1.93 -3.14
N GLN A 126 -7.32 -1.70 -4.09
CA GLN A 126 -7.08 -1.99 -5.50
C GLN A 126 -6.00 -1.07 -6.09
N GLN A 127 -6.08 0.24 -5.82
CA GLN A 127 -5.07 1.21 -6.24
C GLN A 127 -3.68 0.87 -5.69
N PHE A 128 -3.60 0.51 -4.39
CA PHE A 128 -2.35 0.06 -3.79
C PHE A 128 -1.77 -1.19 -4.45
N LYS A 129 -2.62 -2.19 -4.73
CA LYS A 129 -2.21 -3.41 -5.47
C LYS A 129 -1.68 -3.07 -6.87
N ALA A 130 -2.35 -2.18 -7.59
CA ALA A 130 -1.93 -1.74 -8.92
C ALA A 130 -0.56 -1.05 -8.86
N LYS A 131 -0.38 -0.06 -7.98
CA LYS A 131 0.90 0.64 -7.77
C LYS A 131 2.03 -0.32 -7.40
N MET A 132 1.77 -1.29 -6.52
CA MET A 132 2.77 -2.31 -6.16
C MET A 132 3.15 -3.21 -7.34
N LYS A 133 2.18 -3.59 -8.19
CA LYS A 133 2.41 -4.40 -9.39
C LYS A 133 3.24 -3.62 -10.41
N GLU A 134 2.86 -2.40 -10.70
CA GLU A 134 3.57 -1.51 -11.62
C GLU A 134 5.01 -1.29 -11.17
N ARG A 135 5.23 -0.96 -9.89
CA ARG A 135 6.57 -0.79 -9.32
C ARG A 135 7.44 -2.05 -9.49
N ARG A 136 6.88 -3.24 -9.27
CA ARG A 136 7.60 -4.51 -9.48
C ARG A 136 7.96 -4.73 -10.95
N GLN A 137 7.04 -4.41 -11.87
CA GLN A 137 7.28 -4.54 -13.31
C GLN A 137 8.34 -3.55 -13.79
N GLY A 138 8.27 -2.28 -13.35
CA GLY A 138 9.27 -1.25 -13.65
C GLY A 138 10.66 -1.68 -13.20
N PHE A 139 10.79 -2.11 -11.94
CA PHE A 139 12.06 -2.61 -11.42
C PHE A 139 12.59 -3.84 -12.18
N ARG A 140 11.71 -4.78 -12.55
CA ARG A 140 12.11 -5.95 -13.36
C ARG A 140 12.66 -5.53 -14.74
N ARG A 141 12.06 -4.52 -15.38
CA ARG A 141 12.55 -3.98 -16.67
C ARG A 141 13.91 -3.33 -16.50
N GLN A 142 14.08 -2.48 -15.49
CA GLN A 142 15.35 -1.83 -15.16
C GLN A 142 16.46 -2.87 -14.95
N MET A 143 16.21 -3.89 -14.11
CA MET A 143 17.17 -4.96 -13.85
C MET A 143 17.52 -5.78 -15.10
N LYS A 144 16.56 -5.99 -16.01
CA LYS A 144 16.80 -6.68 -17.28
C LYS A 144 17.74 -5.89 -18.19
N GLU A 145 17.55 -4.58 -18.30
CA GLU A 145 18.45 -3.72 -19.08
C GLU A 145 19.83 -3.61 -18.46
N LYS A 146 19.92 -3.47 -17.13
CA LYS A 146 21.21 -3.51 -16.44
C LYS A 146 21.97 -4.81 -16.66
N ARG A 147 21.29 -5.96 -16.60
CA ARG A 147 21.91 -7.25 -16.90
C ARG A 147 22.50 -7.29 -18.30
N LYS A 148 21.82 -6.73 -19.31
CA LYS A 148 22.36 -6.64 -20.68
C LYS A 148 23.60 -5.74 -20.73
N ASN A 149 23.56 -4.58 -20.08
CA ASN A 149 24.67 -3.63 -20.04
C ASN A 149 25.90 -4.22 -19.34
N ILE A 150 25.72 -4.87 -18.18
CA ILE A 150 26.79 -5.59 -17.48
C ILE A 150 27.40 -6.66 -18.39
N LYS A 151 26.58 -7.44 -19.10
CA LYS A 151 27.08 -8.47 -20.02
C LYS A 151 27.90 -7.88 -21.17
N ARG A 152 27.54 -6.69 -21.69
CA ARG A 152 28.30 -5.98 -22.72
C ARG A 152 29.64 -5.49 -22.19
N ARG A 153 29.65 -4.78 -21.04
CA ARG A 153 30.87 -4.30 -20.39
C ARG A 153 31.86 -5.42 -20.12
N MET A 154 31.41 -6.52 -19.52
CA MET A 154 32.26 -7.70 -19.27
C MET A 154 32.82 -8.32 -20.57
N LYS A 155 32.08 -8.26 -21.69
CA LYS A 155 32.55 -8.77 -22.98
C LYS A 155 33.62 -7.84 -23.59
N GLU A 156 33.46 -6.54 -23.42
CA GLU A 156 34.41 -5.52 -23.86
C GLU A 156 35.71 -5.57 -23.06
N GLU A 157 35.63 -5.64 -21.73
CA GLU A 157 36.80 -5.80 -20.85
C GLU A 157 37.60 -7.07 -21.19
N ARG A 158 36.92 -8.20 -21.43
CA ARG A 158 37.58 -9.44 -21.87
C ARG A 158 38.26 -9.30 -23.23
N LYS A 159 37.68 -8.53 -24.16
CA LYS A 159 38.31 -8.27 -25.47
C LYS A 159 39.55 -7.38 -25.31
N GLN A 160 39.46 -6.36 -24.47
CA GLN A 160 40.56 -5.43 -24.20
C GLN A 160 41.73 -6.16 -23.53
N SER A 161 41.47 -6.91 -22.46
CA SER A 161 42.49 -7.72 -21.78
C SER A 161 43.21 -8.70 -22.72
N LYS A 162 42.50 -9.31 -23.67
CA LYS A 162 43.11 -10.16 -24.71
C LYS A 162 43.98 -9.38 -25.69
N ARG A 163 43.64 -8.14 -26.04
CA ARG A 163 44.46 -7.28 -26.90
C ARG A 163 45.73 -6.87 -26.16
N ASP A 164 45.60 -6.40 -24.93
CA ASP A 164 46.72 -5.98 -24.09
C ASP A 164 47.71 -7.13 -23.86
N ALA A 165 47.21 -8.35 -23.62
CA ALA A 165 48.05 -9.54 -23.48
C ALA A 165 48.81 -9.89 -24.78
N LYS A 166 48.15 -9.79 -25.94
CA LYS A 166 48.81 -10.00 -27.25
C LYS A 166 49.86 -8.94 -27.54
N GLU A 167 49.60 -7.70 -27.16
CA GLU A 167 50.52 -6.59 -27.38
C GLU A 167 51.76 -6.70 -26.49
N LYS A 168 51.59 -7.10 -25.23
CA LYS A 168 52.73 -7.42 -24.33
C LYS A 168 53.59 -8.55 -24.88
N ASN A 169 52.98 -9.61 -25.42
CA ASN A 169 53.72 -10.76 -25.97
C ASN A 169 54.43 -10.48 -27.31
N LYS A 170 54.17 -9.31 -27.94
CA LYS A 170 54.89 -8.85 -29.14
C LYS A 170 56.04 -7.90 -28.81
N ARG A 171 56.10 -7.39 -27.58
CA ARG A 171 57.07 -6.38 -27.12
C ARG A 171 58.15 -6.95 -26.19
N GLY A 172 58.01 -8.19 -25.75
CA GLY A 172 59.03 -8.96 -25.05
C GLY A 172 59.51 -10.10 -25.94
#